data_AF-A0A7W4EPM3-F1
#
_entry.id   AF-A0A7W4EPM3-F1
#
_cell.length_a   1.000
_cell.length_b   1.000
_cell.length_c   1.000
_cell.angle_alpha   90.00
_cell.angle_beta   90.00
_cell.angle_gamma   90.00
#
_symmetry.space_group_name_H-M   'P 1'
#
loop_
_entity.id
_entity.type
_entity.pdbx_description
1 polymer ?
#
loop_
_entity_poly.entity_id
_entity_poly.type
_entity_poly.pdbx_seq_one_letter_code
_entity_poly.pdbx_strand_id
1 'polypeptide(L)'
;MIITAINLQTKNSNRVNIMIDGEYKLSLDVYQLGILGIKVGGVVSQNDIDKLQEESSFGKLYAQALKYCLMRPHSSQEIKDYLFKKTLDRKVKNYKTGEINNRQGANSKISDRVYNRLVDKGYVDDEKFACWWIRNRKINTGISIRKLRQELSAKRVSNDIIDMALAQSDRDDNCEIIKIINKKRSRYPDENKMIAYLARQGFSYEDIKDGLDSLKD
;
A
#
# COMPACT_ATOMS: atom_id res chain seq x y z
N MET A 1 -31.43 1.54 -24.89
CA MET A 1 -31.80 1.58 -23.47
C MET A 1 -31.71 3.03 -23.00
N ILE A 2 -32.52 3.47 -22.04
CA ILE A 2 -32.60 4.87 -21.60
C ILE A 2 -32.20 4.98 -20.13
N ILE A 3 -31.42 6.00 -19.80
CA ILE A 3 -31.10 6.32 -18.42
C ILE A 3 -32.32 6.96 -17.76
N THR A 4 -32.99 6.22 -16.89
CA THR A 4 -34.27 6.63 -16.29
C THR A 4 -34.08 7.50 -15.04
N ALA A 5 -33.03 7.27 -14.25
CA ALA A 5 -32.76 8.04 -13.04
C ALA A 5 -31.29 7.99 -12.63
N ILE A 6 -30.86 9.05 -11.94
CA ILE A 6 -29.55 9.17 -11.31
C ILE A 6 -29.76 9.63 -9.88
N ASN A 7 -29.50 8.75 -8.91
CA ASN A 7 -29.76 9.01 -7.49
C ASN A 7 -28.48 8.92 -6.67
N LEU A 8 -28.30 9.76 -5.66
CA LEU A 8 -27.14 9.67 -4.74
C LEU A 8 -27.19 8.37 -3.91
N GLN A 9 -26.03 7.80 -3.59
CA GLN A 9 -25.95 6.64 -2.69
C GLN A 9 -26.14 7.05 -1.23
N THR A 10 -26.89 6.22 -0.50
CA THR A 10 -27.20 6.46 0.93
C THR A 10 -25.97 6.48 1.84
N LYS A 11 -24.96 5.64 1.57
CA LYS A 11 -23.74 5.56 2.40
C LYS A 11 -22.58 6.40 1.88
N ASN A 12 -22.64 6.86 0.64
CA ASN A 12 -21.54 7.58 0.00
C ASN A 12 -22.09 8.62 -0.97
N SER A 13 -22.24 9.86 -0.50
CA SER A 13 -22.77 10.98 -1.30
C SER A 13 -21.92 11.34 -2.52
N ASN A 14 -20.65 10.94 -2.57
CA ASN A 14 -19.79 11.15 -3.74
C ASN A 14 -20.06 10.15 -4.88
N ARG A 15 -20.94 9.17 -4.67
CA ARG A 15 -21.34 8.22 -5.72
C ARG A 15 -22.83 8.30 -6.01
N VAL A 16 -23.15 8.09 -7.28
CA VAL A 16 -24.51 8.06 -7.81
C VAL A 16 -24.82 6.67 -8.37
N ASN A 17 -26.03 6.19 -8.10
CA ASN A 17 -26.63 5.03 -8.72
C ASN A 17 -27.26 5.43 -10.05
N ILE A 18 -26.97 4.67 -11.10
CA ILE A 18 -27.49 4.89 -12.45
C ILE A 18 -28.52 3.80 -12.74
N MET A 19 -29.75 4.24 -13.01
CA MET A 19 -30.88 3.40 -13.39
C MET A 19 -31.04 3.44 -14.91
N ILE A 20 -31.15 2.27 -15.54
CA ILE A 20 -31.36 2.12 -16.98
C ILE A 20 -32.60 1.27 -17.18
N ASP A 21 -33.55 1.78 -17.95
CA ASP A 21 -34.86 1.16 -18.18
C ASP A 21 -35.58 0.80 -16.85
N GLY A 22 -35.37 1.58 -15.80
CA GLY A 22 -35.98 1.39 -14.48
C GLY A 22 -35.21 0.47 -13.54
N GLU A 23 -34.15 -0.20 -14.02
CA GLU A 23 -33.33 -1.11 -13.21
C GLU A 23 -31.97 -0.51 -12.86
N TYR A 24 -31.50 -0.78 -11.64
CA TYR A 24 -30.13 -0.43 -11.26
C TYR A 24 -29.13 -1.26 -12.07
N LYS A 25 -28.20 -0.59 -12.77
CA LYS A 25 -27.13 -1.28 -13.51
C LYS A 25 -25.75 -1.04 -12.92
N LEU A 26 -25.42 0.19 -12.54
CA LEU A 26 -24.08 0.54 -12.03
C LEU A 26 -24.10 1.80 -11.18
N SER A 27 -22.95 2.13 -10.58
CA SER A 27 -22.78 3.39 -9.86
C SER A 27 -21.50 4.07 -10.30
N LEU A 28 -21.49 5.38 -10.48
CA LEU A 28 -20.31 6.17 -10.82
C LEU A 28 -19.98 7.17 -9.71
N ASP A 29 -18.75 7.66 -9.72
CA ASP A 29 -18.41 8.85 -8.95
C ASP A 29 -19.05 10.10 -9.59
N VAL A 30 -19.39 11.10 -8.77
CA VAL A 30 -19.99 12.36 -9.27
C VAL A 30 -19.08 13.05 -10.30
N TYR A 31 -17.76 12.98 -10.12
CA TYR A 31 -16.81 13.53 -11.08
C TYR A 31 -16.81 12.76 -12.41
N GLN A 32 -16.89 11.42 -12.36
CA GLN A 32 -16.99 10.58 -13.57
C GLN A 32 -18.28 10.86 -14.34
N LEU A 33 -19.40 11.07 -13.63
CA LEU A 33 -20.69 11.42 -14.24
C LEU A 33 -20.57 12.69 -15.09
N GLY A 34 -19.89 13.71 -14.56
CA GLY A 34 -19.65 14.98 -15.26
C GLY A 34 -18.78 14.82 -16.50
N ILE A 35 -17.65 14.10 -16.39
CA ILE A 35 -16.73 13.87 -17.52
C ILE A 35 -17.41 13.08 -18.65
N LEU A 36 -18.17 12.04 -18.29
CA LEU A 36 -18.81 11.17 -19.27
C LEU A 36 -20.09 11.79 -19.86
N GLY A 37 -20.51 12.96 -19.37
CA GLY A 37 -21.66 13.69 -19.87
C GLY A 37 -22.99 12.96 -19.70
N ILE A 38 -23.09 12.10 -18.68
CA ILE A 38 -24.25 11.23 -18.49
C ILE A 38 -25.42 12.03 -17.91
N LYS A 39 -26.58 11.95 -18.57
CA LYS A 39 -27.80 12.67 -18.19
C LYS A 39 -29.01 11.74 -18.21
N VAL A 40 -30.00 12.06 -17.36
CA VAL A 40 -31.32 11.41 -17.40
C VAL A 40 -31.97 11.66 -18.77
N GLY A 41 -32.58 10.62 -19.34
CA GLY A 41 -33.13 10.64 -20.70
C GLY A 41 -32.10 10.31 -21.79
N GLY A 42 -30.82 10.14 -21.45
CA GLY A 42 -29.79 9.74 -22.40
C GLY A 42 -30.01 8.32 -22.92
N VAL A 43 -29.85 8.14 -24.23
CA VAL A 43 -29.90 6.82 -24.89
C VAL A 43 -28.51 6.19 -24.82
N VAL A 44 -28.44 4.95 -24.36
CA VAL A 44 -27.21 4.16 -24.23
C VAL A 44 -27.35 2.81 -24.92
N SER A 45 -26.28 2.39 -25.60
CA SER A 45 -26.14 1.05 -26.17
C SER A 45 -25.56 0.07 -25.14
N GLN A 46 -25.62 -1.24 -25.43
CA GLN A 46 -25.01 -2.24 -24.54
C GLN A 46 -23.50 -2.02 -24.38
N ASN A 47 -22.80 -1.66 -25.47
CA ASN A 47 -21.37 -1.35 -25.44
C ASN A 47 -21.06 -0.14 -24.55
N ASP A 48 -21.96 0.86 -24.52
CA ASP A 48 -21.79 2.01 -23.61
C ASP A 48 -21.96 1.57 -22.16
N ILE A 49 -22.96 0.72 -21.86
CA ILE A 49 -23.17 0.19 -20.52
C ILE A 49 -21.95 -0.58 -20.03
N ASP A 50 -21.35 -1.43 -20.88
CA ASP A 50 -20.17 -2.20 -20.53
C ASP A 50 -18.98 -1.29 -20.20
N LYS A 51 -18.74 -0.25 -21.02
CA LYS A 51 -17.73 0.79 -20.73
C LYS A 51 -18.00 1.52 -19.43
N LEU A 52 -19.26 1.88 -19.16
CA LEU A 52 -19.64 2.54 -17.90
C LEU A 52 -19.43 1.61 -16.70
N GLN A 53 -19.68 0.32 -16.84
CA GLN A 53 -19.40 -0.69 -15.80
C GLN A 53 -17.90 -0.82 -15.53
N GLU A 54 -17.07 -0.80 -16.57
CA GLU A 54 -15.61 -0.79 -16.44
C GLU A 54 -15.13 0.48 -15.71
N GLU A 55 -15.62 1.66 -16.08
CA GLU A 55 -15.30 2.93 -15.40
C GLU A 55 -15.76 2.95 -13.93
N SER A 56 -16.94 2.42 -13.66
CA SER A 56 -17.46 2.22 -12.31
C SER A 56 -16.52 1.33 -11.47
N SER A 57 -16.07 0.23 -12.07
CA SER A 57 -15.18 -0.75 -11.43
C SER A 57 -13.79 -0.16 -11.19
N PHE A 58 -13.25 0.57 -12.17
CA PHE A 58 -12.02 1.35 -12.04
C PHE A 58 -12.11 2.33 -10.88
N GLY A 59 -13.14 3.17 -10.82
CA GLY A 59 -13.30 4.16 -9.75
C GLY A 59 -13.40 3.53 -8.36
N LYS A 60 -14.09 2.38 -8.22
CA LYS A 60 -14.18 1.64 -6.96
C LYS A 60 -12.82 1.10 -6.52
N LEU A 61 -12.06 0.51 -7.44
CA LEU A 61 -10.75 -0.07 -7.14
C LEU A 61 -9.71 1.02 -6.86
N TYR A 62 -9.70 2.08 -7.67
CA TYR A 62 -8.82 3.24 -7.49
C TYR A 62 -9.01 3.90 -6.12
N ALA A 63 -10.26 4.15 -5.69
CA ALA A 63 -10.51 4.73 -4.38
C ALA A 63 -10.02 3.84 -3.22
N GLN A 64 -10.17 2.51 -3.34
CA GLN A 64 -9.65 1.57 -2.33
C GLN A 64 -8.13 1.54 -2.29
N ALA A 65 -7.48 1.51 -3.45
CA ALA A 65 -6.03 1.49 -3.57
C ALA A 65 -5.42 2.83 -3.12
N LEU A 66 -6.04 3.95 -3.47
CA LEU A 66 -5.65 5.27 -2.99
C LEU A 66 -5.72 5.35 -1.47
N LYS A 67 -6.80 4.86 -0.85
CA LYS A 67 -6.88 4.80 0.62
C LYS A 67 -5.74 3.99 1.23
N TYR A 68 -5.35 2.88 0.58
CA TYR A 68 -4.20 2.08 1.02
C TYR A 68 -2.89 2.88 0.92
N CYS A 69 -2.63 3.55 -0.21
CA CYS A 69 -1.47 4.43 -0.41
C CYS A 69 -1.40 5.60 0.60
N LEU A 70 -2.54 6.12 1.04
CA LEU A 70 -2.60 7.26 1.98
C LEU A 70 -2.36 6.85 3.44
N MET A 71 -2.42 5.57 3.79
CA MET A 71 -2.14 5.12 5.17
C MET A 71 -0.65 5.22 5.51
N ARG A 72 0.22 4.88 4.55
CA ARG A 72 1.67 5.08 4.58
C ARG A 72 2.23 4.91 3.16
N PRO A 73 3.46 5.36 2.89
CA PRO A 73 4.16 4.96 1.67
C PRO A 73 4.24 3.44 1.55
N HIS A 74 4.05 2.91 0.34
CA HIS A 74 4.10 1.49 0.01
C HIS A 74 5.04 1.28 -1.17
N SER A 75 5.73 0.13 -1.21
CA SER A 75 6.51 -0.22 -2.40
C SER A 75 5.59 -0.56 -3.57
N SER A 76 6.11 -0.44 -4.79
CA SER A 76 5.46 -0.84 -6.02
C SER A 76 4.93 -2.27 -5.94
N GLN A 77 5.73 -3.19 -5.39
CA GLN A 77 5.32 -4.57 -5.21
C GLN A 77 4.20 -4.73 -4.19
N GLU A 78 4.23 -4.01 -3.06
CA GLU A 78 3.13 -4.06 -2.07
C GLU A 78 1.80 -3.65 -2.71
N ILE A 79 1.80 -2.64 -3.57
CA ILE A 79 0.61 -2.20 -4.30
C ILE A 79 0.17 -3.23 -5.35
N LYS A 80 1.10 -3.80 -6.11
CA LYS A 80 0.79 -4.88 -7.06
C LYS A 80 0.17 -6.09 -6.36
N ASP A 81 0.73 -6.51 -5.23
CA ASP A 81 0.19 -7.61 -4.43
C ASP A 81 -1.19 -7.27 -3.85
N TYR A 82 -1.38 -6.03 -3.40
CA TYR A 82 -2.68 -5.56 -2.91
C TYR A 82 -3.74 -5.63 -4.02
N LEU A 83 -3.43 -5.13 -5.22
CA LEU A 83 -4.35 -5.10 -6.34
C LEU A 83 -4.61 -6.51 -6.89
N PHE A 84 -3.60 -7.37 -6.99
CA PHE A 84 -3.78 -8.77 -7.37
C PHE A 84 -4.73 -9.49 -6.42
N LYS A 85 -4.61 -9.26 -5.11
CA LYS A 85 -5.58 -9.83 -4.15
C LYS A 85 -7.01 -9.33 -4.40
N LYS A 86 -7.22 -8.20 -5.06
CA LYS A 86 -8.55 -7.66 -5.41
C LYS A 86 -9.11 -8.26 -6.70
N THR A 87 -8.28 -8.89 -7.53
CA THR A 87 -8.76 -9.61 -8.73
C THR A 87 -9.25 -11.02 -8.41
N LEU A 88 -8.92 -11.53 -7.22
CA LEU A 88 -9.39 -12.83 -6.74
C LEU A 88 -10.82 -12.74 -6.22
N ASP A 89 -11.62 -13.74 -6.58
CA ASP A 89 -12.92 -13.99 -5.99
C ASP A 89 -12.80 -14.29 -4.50
N ARG A 90 -13.76 -13.78 -3.71
CA ARG A 90 -13.75 -13.92 -2.26
C ARG A 90 -15.12 -14.32 -1.74
N LYS A 91 -15.14 -15.36 -0.90
CA LYS A 91 -16.31 -15.71 -0.11
C LYS A 91 -16.53 -14.66 0.98
N VAL A 92 -17.71 -14.04 0.99
CA VAL A 92 -18.12 -13.04 1.98
C VAL A 92 -19.32 -13.58 2.73
N LYS A 93 -19.19 -13.69 4.06
CA LYS A 93 -20.29 -14.06 4.94
C LYS A 93 -21.17 -12.85 5.23
N ASN A 94 -22.47 -12.98 5.04
CA ASN A 94 -23.42 -12.01 5.53
C ASN A 94 -23.61 -12.21 7.04
N TYR A 95 -23.22 -11.23 7.85
CA TYR A 95 -23.33 -11.34 9.32
C TYR A 95 -24.77 -11.43 9.81
N LYS A 96 -25.76 -10.96 9.05
CA LYS A 96 -27.18 -11.01 9.43
C LYS A 96 -27.83 -12.35 9.09
N THR A 97 -27.58 -12.85 7.88
CA THR A 97 -28.24 -14.08 7.38
C THR A 97 -27.39 -15.35 7.55
N GLY A 98 -26.09 -15.20 7.81
CA GLY A 98 -25.14 -16.32 7.92
C GLY A 98 -24.67 -16.90 6.58
N GLU A 99 -25.33 -16.52 5.48
CA GLU A 99 -25.07 -17.01 4.13
C GLU A 99 -23.69 -16.58 3.61
N ILE A 100 -23.08 -17.44 2.79
CA ILE A 100 -21.78 -17.19 2.17
C ILE A 100 -22.00 -16.90 0.69
N ASN A 101 -21.74 -15.66 0.29
CA ASN A 101 -21.82 -15.23 -1.11
C ASN A 101 -20.42 -15.14 -1.72
N ASN A 102 -20.25 -15.60 -2.95
CA ASN A 102 -19.00 -15.38 -3.67
C ASN A 102 -19.02 -13.97 -4.27
N ARG A 103 -18.08 -13.13 -3.85
CA ARG A 103 -17.89 -11.80 -4.40
C ARG A 103 -16.84 -11.88 -5.50
N GLN A 104 -17.26 -11.55 -6.72
CA GLN A 104 -16.37 -11.53 -7.87
C GLN A 104 -15.24 -10.50 -7.68
N GLY A 105 -14.03 -10.90 -8.06
CA GLY A 105 -12.86 -10.04 -8.11
C GLY A 105 -12.94 -9.00 -9.23
N ALA A 106 -12.08 -7.99 -9.15
CA ALA A 106 -11.91 -7.03 -10.22
C ALA A 106 -11.19 -7.65 -11.43
N ASN A 107 -11.46 -7.13 -12.63
CA ASN A 107 -10.72 -7.51 -13.83
C ASN A 107 -9.24 -7.10 -13.71
N SER A 108 -8.31 -7.97 -14.13
CA SER A 108 -6.87 -7.71 -14.12
C SER A 108 -6.49 -6.46 -14.91
N LYS A 109 -7.11 -6.22 -16.07
CA LYS A 109 -6.88 -5.01 -16.88
C LYS A 109 -7.21 -3.73 -16.10
N ILE A 110 -8.25 -3.77 -15.28
CA ILE A 110 -8.65 -2.64 -14.42
C ILE A 110 -7.63 -2.46 -13.30
N SER A 111 -7.16 -3.55 -12.70
CA SER A 111 -6.07 -3.53 -11.71
C SER A 111 -4.81 -2.85 -12.27
N ASP A 112 -4.37 -3.24 -13.47
CA ASP A 112 -3.18 -2.67 -14.10
C ASP A 112 -3.37 -1.17 -14.41
N ARG A 113 -4.55 -0.79 -14.92
CA ARG A 113 -4.91 0.62 -15.14
C ARG A 113 -4.88 1.43 -13.84
N VAL A 114 -5.36 0.86 -12.72
CA VAL A 114 -5.31 1.51 -11.40
C VAL A 114 -3.87 1.67 -10.93
N TYR A 115 -3.04 0.64 -11.07
CA TYR A 115 -1.62 0.71 -10.73
C TYR A 115 -0.91 1.84 -11.49
N ASN A 116 -1.07 1.88 -12.82
CA ASN A 116 -0.46 2.92 -13.65
C ASN A 116 -0.93 4.31 -13.24
N ARG A 117 -2.24 4.49 -12.99
CA ARG A 117 -2.77 5.78 -12.52
C ARG A 117 -2.15 6.21 -11.18
N LEU A 118 -1.89 5.28 -10.26
CA LEU A 118 -1.26 5.60 -8.98
C LEU A 118 0.21 6.01 -9.14
N VAL A 119 0.94 5.35 -10.05
CA VAL A 119 2.32 5.71 -10.42
C VAL A 119 2.36 7.09 -11.07
N ASP A 120 1.50 7.36 -12.05
CA ASP A 120 1.43 8.65 -12.77
C ASP A 120 1.14 9.83 -11.83
N LYS A 121 0.35 9.57 -10.78
CA LYS A 121 0.02 10.57 -9.74
C LYS A 121 1.06 10.67 -8.63
N GLY A 122 2.13 9.86 -8.68
CA GLY A 122 3.21 9.86 -7.71
C GLY A 122 2.84 9.26 -6.36
N TYR A 123 1.74 8.50 -6.26
CA TYR A 123 1.37 7.78 -5.03
C TYR A 123 2.18 6.50 -4.83
N VAL A 124 2.82 6.01 -5.89
CA VAL A 124 3.68 4.82 -5.86
C VAL A 124 5.04 5.22 -6.39
N ASP A 125 6.04 5.15 -5.52
CA ASP A 125 7.39 5.61 -5.77
C ASP A 125 8.34 4.84 -4.82
N ASP A 126 9.15 3.95 -5.38
CA ASP A 126 10.02 3.08 -4.60
C ASP A 126 11.18 3.84 -3.94
N GLU A 127 11.64 4.94 -4.53
CA GLU A 127 12.67 5.80 -3.95
C GLU A 127 12.15 6.52 -2.71
N LYS A 128 10.97 7.15 -2.82
CA LYS A 128 10.30 7.78 -1.67
C LYS A 128 9.97 6.75 -0.60
N PHE A 129 9.54 5.56 -1.00
CA PHE A 129 9.28 4.46 -0.06
C PHE A 129 10.56 4.03 0.67
N ALA A 130 11.68 3.83 -0.01
CA ALA A 130 12.95 3.41 0.59
C ALA A 130 13.47 4.46 1.58
N CYS A 131 13.47 5.73 1.20
CA CYS A 131 13.87 6.84 2.07
C CYS A 131 12.98 6.91 3.33
N TRP A 132 11.66 6.82 3.15
CA TRP A 132 10.72 6.77 4.26
C TRP A 132 10.96 5.56 5.17
N TRP A 133 11.22 4.38 4.60
CA TRP A 133 11.45 3.15 5.35
C TRP A 133 12.67 3.26 6.25
N ILE A 134 13.80 3.71 5.70
CA ILE A 134 15.07 3.89 6.44
C ILE A 134 14.87 4.90 7.58
N ARG A 135 14.27 6.06 7.29
CA ARG A 135 13.98 7.10 8.30
C ARG A 135 13.06 6.57 9.40
N ASN A 136 11.99 5.87 9.03
CA ASN A 136 11.04 5.31 9.97
C ASN A 136 11.68 4.23 10.86
N ARG A 137 12.60 3.42 10.32
CA ARG A 137 13.39 2.48 11.12
C ARG A 137 14.33 3.21 12.06
N LYS A 138 15.13 4.16 11.60
CA LYS A 138 16.03 4.97 12.43
C LYS A 138 15.29 5.55 13.65
N ILE A 139 14.10 6.12 13.47
CA ILE A 139 13.30 6.68 14.57
C ILE A 139 12.85 5.58 15.55
N ASN A 140 12.24 4.50 15.06
CA ASN A 140 11.52 3.54 15.91
C ASN A 140 12.38 2.38 16.45
N THR A 141 13.47 2.04 15.77
CA THR A 141 14.20 0.78 15.97
C THR A 141 15.67 0.91 15.60
N GLY A 142 16.58 0.49 16.47
CA GLY A 142 17.96 0.26 16.03
C GLY A 142 18.02 -0.98 15.13
N ILE A 143 18.35 -0.82 13.85
CA ILE A 143 18.41 -1.90 12.85
C ILE A 143 19.60 -1.68 11.93
N SER A 144 20.52 -2.63 11.83
CA SER A 144 21.70 -2.56 10.95
C SER A 144 21.39 -2.25 9.48
N ILE A 145 22.36 -1.70 8.77
CA ILE A 145 22.29 -1.52 7.30
C ILE A 145 21.99 -2.86 6.60
N ARG A 146 22.63 -3.96 7.01
CA ARG A 146 22.40 -5.28 6.41
C ARG A 146 20.94 -5.72 6.51
N LYS A 147 20.32 -5.50 7.68
CA LYS A 147 18.92 -5.84 7.90
C LYS A 147 17.97 -4.88 7.19
N LEU A 148 18.30 -3.59 7.11
CA LEU A 148 17.54 -2.63 6.29
C LEU A 148 17.50 -3.05 4.81
N ARG A 149 18.65 -3.43 4.25
CA ARG A 149 18.74 -3.98 2.88
C ARG A 149 17.83 -5.19 2.73
N GLN A 150 17.92 -6.15 3.65
CA GLN A 150 17.08 -7.34 3.62
C GLN A 150 15.58 -7.02 3.66
N GLU A 151 15.16 -6.08 4.53
CA GLU A 151 13.77 -5.64 4.61
C GLU A 151 13.30 -5.00 3.30
N LEU A 152 14.09 -4.09 2.72
CA LEU A 152 13.75 -3.42 1.46
C LEU A 152 13.75 -4.37 0.26
N SER A 153 14.72 -5.28 0.17
CA SER A 153 14.75 -6.31 -0.87
C SER A 153 13.56 -7.27 -0.74
N ALA A 154 13.13 -7.61 0.48
CA ALA A 154 11.90 -8.39 0.70
C ALA A 154 10.63 -7.64 0.23
N LYS A 155 10.68 -6.30 0.18
CA LYS A 155 9.66 -5.44 -0.43
C LYS A 155 9.84 -5.23 -1.94
N ARG A 156 10.82 -5.93 -2.53
CA ARG A 156 11.24 -5.89 -3.94
C ARG A 156 11.63 -4.49 -4.43
N VAL A 157 12.21 -3.69 -3.54
CA VAL A 157 12.91 -2.46 -3.95
C VAL A 157 14.23 -2.86 -4.61
N SER A 158 14.60 -2.21 -5.73
CA SER A 158 15.85 -2.51 -6.43
C SER A 158 17.07 -2.15 -5.58
N ASN A 159 18.18 -2.86 -5.80
CA ASN A 159 19.42 -2.59 -5.07
C ASN A 159 19.92 -1.16 -5.31
N ASP A 160 19.82 -0.64 -6.53
CA ASP A 160 20.22 0.73 -6.86
C ASP A 160 19.46 1.77 -6.03
N ILE A 161 18.13 1.61 -5.88
CA ILE A 161 17.31 2.49 -5.05
C ILE A 161 17.69 2.37 -3.57
N ILE A 162 17.97 1.14 -3.11
CA ILE A 162 18.41 0.90 -1.73
C ILE A 162 19.75 1.59 -1.47
N ASP A 163 20.70 1.46 -2.40
CA ASP A 163 22.03 2.06 -2.32
C ASP A 163 21.95 3.59 -2.27
N MET A 164 21.16 4.19 -3.18
CA MET A 164 20.92 5.62 -3.21
C MET A 164 20.26 6.11 -1.90
N ALA A 165 19.23 5.43 -1.43
CA ALA A 165 18.51 5.84 -0.22
C ALA A 165 19.38 5.70 1.05
N LEU A 166 20.25 4.69 1.12
CA LEU A 166 21.22 4.54 2.21
C LEU A 166 22.30 5.62 2.16
N ALA A 167 22.85 5.92 0.98
CA ALA A 167 23.87 6.94 0.79
C ALA A 167 23.37 8.36 1.12
N GLN A 168 22.09 8.64 0.87
CA GLN A 168 21.45 9.91 1.25
C GLN A 168 21.03 9.97 2.72
N SER A 169 21.08 8.85 3.45
CA SER A 169 20.69 8.81 4.85
C SER A 169 21.81 9.29 5.76
N ASP A 170 21.46 10.09 6.77
CA ASP A 170 22.35 10.51 7.86
C ASP A 170 22.46 9.43 8.96
N ARG A 171 22.32 8.16 8.57
CA ARG A 171 22.30 7.03 9.50
C ARG A 171 23.74 6.64 9.85
N ASP A 172 23.96 6.36 11.13
CA ASP A 172 25.20 5.78 11.66
C ASP A 172 24.87 4.50 12.43
N ASP A 173 25.56 3.39 12.11
CA ASP A 173 25.33 2.11 12.76
C ASP A 173 25.82 2.12 14.21
N ASN A 174 26.83 2.92 14.58
CA ASN A 174 27.29 3.04 15.96
C ASN A 174 26.23 3.67 16.87
N CYS A 175 25.63 4.79 16.46
CA CYS A 175 24.49 5.39 17.13
C CYS A 175 23.34 4.38 17.34
N GLU A 176 23.13 3.51 16.36
CA GLU A 176 22.00 2.59 16.33
C GLU A 176 22.25 1.35 17.19
N ILE A 177 23.51 0.90 17.29
CA ILE A 177 23.97 -0.11 18.24
C ILE A 177 23.79 0.40 19.67
N ILE A 178 24.27 1.60 19.98
CA ILE A 178 24.14 2.23 21.31
C ILE A 178 22.67 2.31 21.72
N LYS A 179 21.79 2.74 20.81
CA LYS A 179 20.35 2.79 21.02
C LYS A 179 19.75 1.43 21.39
N ILE A 180 20.20 0.35 20.75
CA ILE A 180 19.74 -1.01 21.07
C ILE A 180 20.26 -1.47 22.41
N ILE A 181 21.55 -1.25 22.69
CA ILE A 181 22.19 -1.64 23.95
C ILE A 181 21.42 -0.98 25.11
N ASN A 182 21.22 0.34 25.06
CA ASN A 182 20.48 1.07 26.10
C ASN A 182 19.06 0.52 26.31
N LYS A 183 18.37 0.12 25.23
CA LYS A 183 17.02 -0.45 25.31
C LYS A 183 16.98 -1.91 25.81
N LYS A 184 18.06 -2.67 25.64
CA LYS A 184 18.08 -4.13 25.83
C LYS A 184 19.02 -4.63 26.92
N ARG A 185 19.87 -3.78 27.50
CA ARG A 185 20.87 -4.13 28.52
C ARG A 185 20.26 -4.87 29.71
N SER A 186 19.09 -4.44 30.19
CA SER A 186 18.38 -5.14 31.27
C SER A 186 18.00 -6.60 30.93
N ARG A 187 17.69 -6.88 29.66
CA ARG A 187 17.32 -8.23 29.19
C ARG A 187 18.55 -9.10 28.88
N TYR A 188 19.67 -8.48 28.53
CA TYR A 188 20.92 -9.15 28.19
C TYR A 188 22.06 -8.53 29.00
N PRO A 189 22.19 -8.88 30.29
CA PRO A 189 23.24 -8.33 31.16
C PRO A 189 24.63 -8.89 30.83
N ASP A 190 24.69 -10.08 30.21
CA ASP A 190 25.91 -10.72 29.73
C ASP A 190 26.30 -10.14 28.35
N GLU A 191 27.50 -9.58 28.27
CA GLU A 191 28.05 -8.94 27.07
C GLU A 191 28.11 -9.91 25.88
N ASN A 192 28.47 -11.17 26.10
CA ASN A 192 28.52 -12.17 25.03
C ASN A 192 27.13 -12.44 24.43
N LYS A 193 26.08 -12.43 25.28
CA LYS A 193 24.69 -12.57 24.82
C LYS A 193 24.21 -11.32 24.09
N MET A 194 24.67 -10.13 24.49
CA MET A 194 24.40 -8.87 23.79
C MET A 194 25.05 -8.86 22.40
N ILE A 195 26.33 -9.23 22.30
CA ILE A 195 27.07 -9.36 21.04
C ILE A 195 26.35 -10.32 20.11
N ALA A 196 26.00 -11.52 20.59
CA ALA A 196 25.27 -12.49 19.79
C ALA A 196 23.89 -11.98 19.32
N TYR A 197 23.20 -11.17 20.13
CA TYR A 197 21.94 -10.55 19.74
C TYR A 197 22.14 -9.50 18.63
N LEU A 198 23.11 -8.60 18.77
CA LEU A 198 23.42 -7.58 17.78
C LEU A 198 23.91 -8.19 16.45
N ALA A 199 24.72 -9.25 16.50
CA ALA A 199 25.13 -9.99 15.31
C ALA A 199 23.93 -10.59 14.55
N ARG A 200 22.93 -11.13 15.27
CA ARG A 200 21.65 -11.58 14.68
C ARG A 200 20.81 -10.42 14.14
N GLN A 201 20.97 -9.20 14.67
CA GLN A 201 20.37 -7.99 14.09
C GLN A 201 21.13 -7.48 12.86
N GLY A 202 22.29 -8.04 12.55
CA GLY A 202 23.02 -7.80 11.31
C GLY A 202 24.15 -6.79 11.37
N PHE A 203 24.54 -6.34 12.57
CA PHE A 203 25.73 -5.51 12.77
C PHE A 203 27.01 -6.33 12.61
N SER A 204 28.08 -5.69 12.15
CA SER A 204 29.39 -6.32 12.06
C SER A 204 29.98 -6.51 13.47
N TYR A 205 30.91 -7.44 13.63
CA TYR A 205 31.56 -7.65 14.92
C TYR A 205 32.37 -6.42 15.37
N GLU A 206 33.00 -5.73 14.41
CA GLU A 206 33.78 -4.51 14.63
C GLU A 206 32.89 -3.40 15.19
N ASP A 207 31.79 -3.05 14.50
CA ASP A 207 30.86 -2.01 14.97
C ASP A 207 30.25 -2.33 16.35
N ILE A 208 29.98 -3.62 16.61
CA ILE A 208 29.44 -4.06 17.90
C ILE A 208 30.44 -3.79 19.02
N LYS A 209 31.71 -4.11 18.79
CA LYS A 209 32.76 -3.94 19.79
C LYS A 209 33.00 -2.46 20.06
N ASP A 210 33.11 -1.65 19.01
CA ASP A 210 33.28 -0.20 19.11
C ASP A 210 32.11 0.45 19.87
N GLY A 211 30.88 0.04 19.56
CA GLY A 211 29.68 0.50 20.27
C GLY A 211 29.62 0.08 21.74
N LEU A 212 30.13 -1.09 22.11
CA LEU A 212 30.21 -1.53 23.51
C LEU A 212 31.30 -0.80 24.29
N ASP A 213 32.46 -0.56 23.68
CA ASP A 213 33.57 0.12 24.31
C ASP A 213 33.26 1.62 24.52
N SER A 214 32.55 2.26 23.59
CA SER A 214 32.04 3.65 23.74
C SER A 214 31.07 3.88 24.91
N LEU A 215 30.53 2.80 25.53
CA LEU A 215 29.62 2.85 26.67
C LEU A 215 30.30 2.51 28.00
N LYS A 216 31.58 2.15 27.97
CA LYS A 216 32.40 1.86 29.16
C LYS A 216 33.14 3.10 29.66
N ASP A 217 33.35 4.08 28.79
CA ASP A 217 33.81 5.44 29.11
C ASP A 217 32.67 6.34 29.60
#